data_AF-A0A1M6JQ82-F1
#
_entry.id   AF-A0A1M6JQ82-F1
#
_cell.length_a   1.000
_cell.length_b   1.000
_cell.length_c   1.000
_cell.angle_alpha   90.00
_cell.angle_beta   90.00
_cell.angle_gamma   90.00
#
_symmetry.space_group_name_H-M   'P 1'
#
loop_
_entity.id
_entity.type
_entity.pdbx_description
1 polymer ?
#
loop_
_entity_poly.entity_id
_entity_poly.type
_entity_poly.pdbx_seq_one_letter_code
_entity_poly.pdbx_strand_id
1 'polypeptide(L)'
;MMEDAPHPRARRRPHDAFLIVHSPVLSQGDRVPDRLVVANGEYHLGFQQVSESLPVPTQHQFVGKIPEPLQSVTRYAAHIPTRTRHPQEARQLLQLLASPEAAADIAGTGLDPPNKK
;
A
#
# COMPACT_ATOMS: atom_id res chain seq x y z
N MET A 1 -36.89 -32.32 -14.80
CA MET A 1 -36.34 -33.09 -13.66
C MET A 1 -34.87 -33.32 -13.95
N MET A 2 -34.00 -32.57 -13.28
CA MET A 2 -32.56 -32.82 -13.17
C MET A 2 -32.18 -32.27 -11.79
N GLU A 3 -31.92 -33.19 -10.87
CA GLU A 3 -31.53 -32.91 -9.49
C GLU A 3 -30.03 -32.61 -9.47
N ASP A 4 -29.64 -31.42 -9.01
CA ASP A 4 -28.25 -31.06 -8.75
C ASP A 4 -27.84 -31.58 -7.36
N ALA A 5 -26.85 -32.46 -7.33
CA ALA A 5 -26.31 -33.03 -6.10
C ALA A 5 -25.52 -31.97 -5.28
N PRO A 6 -25.57 -32.01 -3.92
CA PRO A 6 -24.93 -30.99 -3.10
C PRO A 6 -23.41 -31.20 -3.00
N HIS A 7 -22.66 -30.11 -3.19
CA HIS A 7 -21.21 -30.05 -2.99
C HIS A 7 -20.82 -30.20 -1.49
N PRO A 8 -19.71 -30.88 -1.15
CA PRO A 8 -19.32 -31.13 0.23
C PRO A 8 -18.82 -29.85 0.92
N ARG A 9 -19.39 -29.54 2.10
CA ARG A 9 -18.93 -28.42 2.95
C ARG A 9 -17.60 -28.75 3.59
N ALA A 10 -16.54 -28.04 3.20
CA ALA A 10 -15.24 -28.09 3.85
C ALA A 10 -15.35 -27.64 5.33
N ARG A 11 -14.76 -28.43 6.23
CA ARG A 11 -14.67 -28.15 7.68
C ARG A 11 -13.95 -26.82 7.93
N ARG A 12 -14.65 -25.85 8.53
CA ARG A 12 -14.06 -24.59 9.02
C ARG A 12 -13.26 -24.86 10.31
N ARG A 13 -11.99 -24.44 10.35
CA ARG A 13 -11.24 -24.23 11.60
C ARG A 13 -11.45 -22.78 12.09
N PRO A 14 -11.40 -22.52 13.40
CA PRO A 14 -11.69 -21.21 13.95
C PRO A 14 -10.43 -20.35 13.91
N HIS A 15 -10.42 -19.33 13.05
CA HIS A 15 -9.57 -18.15 13.23
C HIS A 15 -10.46 -16.94 12.97
N ASP A 16 -10.51 -16.08 13.98
CA ASP A 16 -11.42 -14.95 14.08
C ASP A 16 -11.31 -14.03 12.87
N ALA A 17 -12.44 -13.81 12.21
CA ALA A 17 -12.57 -12.95 11.06
C ALA A 17 -13.57 -11.84 11.39
N PHE A 18 -13.14 -10.57 11.40
CA PHE A 18 -14.03 -9.42 11.18
C PHE A 18 -13.27 -8.23 10.59
N LEU A 19 -13.69 -7.81 9.38
CA LEU A 19 -14.11 -6.44 9.13
C LEU A 19 -15.44 -6.55 8.38
N ILE A 20 -16.55 -6.32 9.09
CA ILE A 20 -17.87 -6.13 8.46
C ILE A 20 -18.13 -4.63 8.44
N VAL A 21 -18.23 -4.05 7.25
CA VAL A 21 -18.92 -2.78 7.02
C VAL A 21 -19.81 -2.96 5.79
N HIS A 22 -21.07 -2.53 5.91
CA HIS A 22 -22.16 -2.68 4.95
C HIS A 22 -21.92 -1.83 3.67
N SER A 23 -22.37 -2.38 2.52
CA SER A 23 -22.37 -1.99 1.09
C SER A 23 -22.27 -0.50 0.62
N PRO A 24 -21.99 -0.23 -0.69
CA PRO A 24 -21.54 -1.12 -1.78
C PRO A 24 -20.11 -0.84 -2.25
N VAL A 25 -19.43 -1.91 -2.64
CA VAL A 25 -18.39 -2.04 -3.69
C VAL A 25 -17.25 -1.00 -3.76
N LEU A 26 -16.04 -1.55 -3.64
CA LEU A 26 -14.74 -1.00 -4.05
C LEU A 26 -14.82 -0.40 -5.47
N SER A 27 -14.66 0.91 -5.61
CA SER A 27 -14.49 1.53 -6.93
C SER A 27 -13.05 1.34 -7.41
N GLN A 28 -12.78 0.23 -8.10
CA GLN A 28 -11.82 0.29 -9.20
C GLN A 28 -12.58 0.81 -10.42
N GLY A 29 -12.76 2.13 -10.52
CA GLY A 29 -13.65 2.68 -11.55
C GLY A 29 -13.23 4.04 -12.10
N ASP A 30 -13.06 5.03 -11.24
CA ASP A 30 -12.81 6.40 -11.69
C ASP A 30 -11.51 6.93 -11.07
N ARG A 31 -10.72 7.68 -11.86
CA ARG A 31 -9.39 8.22 -11.47
C ARG A 31 -9.45 9.32 -10.40
N VAL A 32 -10.36 9.22 -9.45
CA VAL A 32 -10.39 10.10 -8.28
C VAL A 32 -9.60 9.39 -7.18
N PRO A 33 -8.53 10.00 -6.63
CA PRO A 33 -7.81 9.42 -5.50
C PRO A 33 -8.77 9.12 -4.33
N ASP A 34 -8.79 7.87 -3.83
CA ASP A 34 -9.61 7.41 -2.71
C ASP A 34 -9.61 8.37 -1.52
N ARG A 35 -8.43 8.96 -1.24
CA ARG A 35 -8.23 9.93 -0.17
C ARG A 35 -9.14 11.17 -0.28
N LEU A 36 -9.48 11.62 -1.49
CA LEU A 36 -10.33 12.80 -1.68
C LEU A 36 -11.79 12.49 -1.35
N VAL A 37 -12.30 11.34 -1.79
CA VAL A 37 -13.69 10.97 -1.54
C VAL A 37 -13.94 10.57 -0.07
N VAL A 38 -12.92 10.05 0.62
CA VAL A 38 -12.96 9.86 2.08
C VAL A 38 -12.90 11.19 2.83
N ALA A 39 -12.01 12.10 2.43
CA ALA A 39 -11.91 13.43 3.04
C ALA A 39 -13.21 14.23 2.91
N ASN A 40 -13.93 14.07 1.78
CA ASN A 40 -15.22 14.71 1.54
C ASN A 40 -16.39 14.06 2.29
N GLY A 41 -16.17 12.97 3.01
CA GLY A 41 -17.22 12.23 3.74
C GLY A 41 -18.13 11.39 2.85
N GLU A 42 -17.79 11.21 1.57
CA GLU A 42 -18.55 10.37 0.63
C GLU A 42 -18.34 8.87 0.93
N TYR A 43 -17.17 8.53 1.46
CA TYR A 43 -16.83 7.18 1.89
C TYR A 43 -16.20 7.19 3.29
N HIS A 44 -16.47 6.13 4.06
CA HIS A 44 -15.92 5.97 5.41
C HIS A 44 -14.53 5.30 5.41
N LEU A 45 -14.14 4.66 4.30
CA LEU A 45 -12.88 3.93 4.15
C LEU A 45 -12.41 3.97 2.69
N GLY A 46 -11.09 4.06 2.49
CA GLY A 46 -10.46 3.99 1.18
C GLY A 46 -9.13 3.23 1.26
N PHE A 47 -8.67 2.71 0.12
CA PHE A 47 -7.42 1.94 0.04
C PHE A 47 -6.40 2.74 -0.77
N GLN A 48 -5.43 3.32 -0.09
CA GLN A 48 -4.40 4.13 -0.73
C GLN A 48 -3.00 3.64 -0.34
N GLN A 49 -2.01 3.95 -1.19
CA GLN A 49 -0.61 3.76 -0.84
C GLN A 49 -0.25 4.58 0.39
N VAL A 50 0.46 3.96 1.34
CA VAL A 50 0.90 4.61 2.58
C VAL A 50 1.77 5.83 2.29
N SER A 51 2.59 5.75 1.23
CA SER A 51 3.45 6.83 0.78
C SER A 51 2.71 8.07 0.29
N GLU A 52 1.41 7.97 0.00
CA GLU A 52 0.57 9.10 -0.39
C GLU A 52 -0.29 9.62 0.78
N SER A 53 -0.38 8.86 1.86
CA SER A 53 -1.21 9.20 3.03
C SER A 53 -0.39 9.92 4.10
N LEU A 54 0.80 9.41 4.46
CA LEU A 54 1.61 9.96 5.56
C LEU A 54 2.21 11.35 5.30
N PRO A 55 2.75 11.68 4.11
CA PRO A 55 3.49 12.95 3.95
C PRO A 55 2.63 14.21 3.89
N VAL A 56 1.31 14.08 3.72
CA VAL A 56 0.43 15.23 3.51
C VAL A 56 -0.53 15.32 4.68
N PRO A 57 -0.77 16.48 5.29
CA PRO A 57 -1.84 16.67 6.26
C PRO A 57 -3.18 16.33 5.59
N THR A 58 -3.97 15.44 6.20
CA THR A 58 -5.26 15.04 5.63
C THR A 58 -6.38 15.15 6.65
N GLN A 59 -7.61 15.25 6.15
CA GLN A 59 -8.84 15.20 6.94
C GLN A 59 -9.25 13.76 7.32
N HIS A 60 -8.60 12.73 6.76
CA HIS A 60 -8.80 11.33 7.08
C HIS A 60 -7.62 10.76 7.90
N GLN A 61 -7.92 9.77 8.74
CA GLN A 61 -6.94 9.12 9.59
C GLN A 61 -6.34 7.89 8.91
N PHE A 62 -5.02 7.77 8.90
CA PHE A 62 -4.38 6.50 8.55
C PHE A 62 -4.60 5.48 9.68
N VAL A 63 -5.27 4.36 9.37
CA VAL A 63 -5.67 3.35 10.35
C VAL A 63 -4.78 2.11 10.39
N GLY A 64 -3.93 1.91 9.37
CA GLY A 64 -2.98 0.79 9.34
C GLY A 64 -2.77 0.18 7.94
N LYS A 65 -1.84 -0.76 7.84
CA LYS A 65 -1.61 -1.57 6.65
C LYS A 65 -2.52 -2.82 6.67
N ILE A 66 -2.98 -3.26 5.49
CA ILE A 66 -3.64 -4.56 5.29
C ILE A 66 -2.67 -5.70 5.69
N PRO A 67 -3.11 -6.91 6.08
CA PRO A 67 -2.20 -8.04 6.27
C PRO A 67 -1.26 -8.28 5.08
N GLU A 68 0.02 -8.56 5.36
CA GLU A 68 1.10 -8.67 4.37
C GLU A 68 0.79 -9.65 3.20
N PRO A 69 0.20 -10.84 3.41
CA PRO A 69 -0.15 -11.73 2.30
C PRO A 69 -1.20 -11.18 1.34
N LEU A 70 -1.93 -10.15 1.76
CA LEU A 70 -3.00 -9.50 1.00
C LEU A 70 -2.59 -8.12 0.47
N GLN A 71 -1.39 -7.65 0.81
CA GLN A 71 -0.89 -6.36 0.34
C GLN A 71 -0.42 -6.45 -1.11
N SER A 72 -0.81 -5.47 -1.92
CA SER A 72 -0.13 -5.21 -3.19
C SER A 72 1.07 -4.30 -2.93
N VAL A 73 2.26 -4.91 -2.82
CA VAL A 73 3.50 -4.20 -2.52
C VAL A 73 4.11 -3.64 -3.80
N THR A 74 4.27 -2.32 -3.86
CA THR A 74 5.04 -1.65 -4.92
C THR A 74 6.51 -1.60 -4.53
N ARG A 75 7.36 -2.29 -5.29
CA ARG A 75 8.82 -2.27 -5.09
C ARG A 75 9.44 -1.22 -6.01
N TYR A 76 10.17 -0.29 -5.42
CA TYR A 76 10.94 0.71 -6.17
C TYR A 76 12.36 0.22 -6.42
N ALA A 77 12.92 0.57 -7.58
CA ALA A 77 14.30 0.33 -7.92
C ALA A 77 14.91 1.61 -8.50
N ALA A 78 16.16 1.88 -8.15
CA ALA A 78 16.90 3.02 -8.67
C ALA A 78 18.05 2.54 -9.58
N HIS A 79 18.26 3.25 -10.69
CA HIS A 79 19.26 2.91 -11.69
C HIS A 79 20.04 4.15 -12.14
N ILE A 80 21.31 3.94 -12.49
CA ILE A 80 22.15 4.98 -13.08
C ILE A 80 22.14 4.79 -14.60
N PRO A 81 21.67 5.78 -15.39
CA PRO A 81 21.69 5.69 -16.84
C PRO A 81 23.12 5.53 -17.38
N THR A 82 23.31 4.69 -18.41
CA THR A 82 24.64 4.37 -18.97
C THR A 82 25.37 5.58 -19.57
N ARG A 83 24.63 6.63 -19.96
CA ARG A 83 25.17 7.86 -20.57
C ARG A 83 25.07 9.09 -19.65
N THR A 84 25.01 8.89 -18.32
CA THR A 84 25.00 10.02 -17.38
C THR A 84 26.30 10.81 -17.46
N ARG A 85 26.20 12.15 -17.37
CA ARG A 85 27.35 13.05 -17.26
C ARG A 85 27.97 13.05 -15.85
N HIS A 86 27.22 12.56 -14.86
CA HIS A 86 27.57 12.59 -13.44
C HIS A 86 27.45 11.19 -12.80
N PRO A 87 28.28 10.22 -13.23
CA PRO A 87 28.17 8.84 -12.76
C PRO A 87 28.59 8.67 -11.30
N GLN A 88 29.52 9.50 -10.81
CA GLN A 88 30.01 9.41 -9.44
C GLN A 88 29.00 9.97 -8.46
N GLU A 89 28.44 11.14 -8.75
CA GLU A 89 27.43 11.83 -7.95
C GLU A 89 26.13 11.03 -7.92
N ALA A 90 25.74 10.42 -9.04
CA ALA A 90 24.61 9.50 -9.07
C ALA A 90 24.83 8.29 -8.14
N ARG A 91 26.04 7.70 -8.10
CA ARG A 91 26.37 6.62 -7.15
C ARG A 91 26.31 7.09 -5.72
N GLN A 92 26.86 8.28 -5.43
CA GLN A 92 26.83 8.85 -4.08
C GLN A 92 25.39 9.09 -3.60
N LEU A 93 24.51 9.59 -4.47
CA LEU A 93 23.09 9.73 -4.15
C LEU A 93 22.43 8.38 -3.84
N LEU A 94 22.64 7.36 -4.67
CA LEU A 94 22.07 6.02 -4.41
C LEU A 94 22.64 5.38 -3.14
N GLN A 95 23.92 5.61 -2.83
CA GLN A 95 24.54 5.17 -1.58
C GLN A 95 23.93 5.86 -0.37
N LEU A 96 23.70 7.18 -0.45
CA LEU A 96 23.03 7.95 0.59
C LEU A 96 21.60 7.44 0.82
N LEU A 97 20.80 7.26 -0.24
CA LEU A 97 19.44 6.75 -0.13
C LEU A 97 19.37 5.30 0.41
N ALA A 98 20.45 4.53 0.27
CA ALA A 98 20.56 3.18 0.83
C ALA A 98 21.19 3.14 2.23
N SER A 99 21.60 4.29 2.78
CA SER A 99 22.35 4.34 4.02
C SER A 99 21.44 4.22 5.25
N PRO A 100 21.96 3.77 6.41
CA PRO A 100 21.21 3.76 7.66
C PRO A 100 20.68 5.13 8.07
N GLU A 101 21.43 6.19 7.76
CA GLU A 101 21.08 7.58 8.09
C GLU A 101 19.81 8.03 7.37
N ALA A 102 19.59 7.60 6.12
CA ALA A 102 18.38 7.93 5.36
C ALA A 102 17.14 7.10 5.75
N ALA A 103 17.30 6.03 6.54
CA ALA A 103 16.22 5.08 6.81
C ALA A 103 15.01 5.72 7.51
N ALA A 104 15.26 6.63 8.46
CA ALA A 104 14.21 7.33 9.19
C ALA A 104 13.42 8.28 8.27
N ASP A 105 14.12 9.04 7.42
CA ASP A 105 13.50 9.96 6.47
C ASP A 105 12.66 9.18 5.44
N ILE A 106 13.18 8.08 4.91
CA ILE A 106 12.45 7.20 3.99
C ILE A 106 11.20 6.63 4.67
N ALA A 107 11.32 6.13 5.90
CA ALA A 107 10.17 5.63 6.66
C ALA A 107 9.12 6.73 6.90
N GLY A 108 9.56 7.96 7.17
CA GLY A 108 8.69 9.14 7.32
C GLY A 108 7.89 9.46 6.05
N THR A 109 8.42 9.11 4.86
CA THR A 109 7.66 9.23 3.61
C THR A 109 6.61 8.15 3.40
N GLY A 110 6.53 7.13 4.28
CA GLY A 110 5.65 5.97 4.12
C GLY A 110 6.19 4.86 3.24
N LEU A 111 7.47 4.94 2.84
CA LEU A 111 8.20 3.88 2.14
C LEU A 111 8.94 2.98 3.14
N ASP A 112 9.16 1.73 2.75
CA ASP A 112 10.04 0.83 3.50
C ASP A 112 11.49 1.00 3.02
N PRO A 113 12.46 1.28 3.91
CA PRO A 113 13.85 1.46 3.51
C PRO A 113 14.47 0.13 3.02
N PRO A 114 15.44 0.17 2.08
CA PRO A 114 15.97 -1.02 1.42
C PRO A 114 16.68 -2.02 2.35
N ASN A 115 17.14 -1.55 3.53
CA ASN A 115 17.86 -2.36 4.52
C ASN A 115 17.06 -2.63 5.79
N LYS A 116 15.73 -2.60 5.72
CA LYS A 116 14.87 -3.00 6.84
C LYS A 116 15.07 -4.51 7.10
N LYS A 117 15.68 -4.86 8.23
CA LYS A 117 15.74 -6.24 8.72
C LYS A 117 14.41 -6.64 9.35
#